data_AF-A0A6G2D5R5-F1
#
_entry.id   AF-A0A6G2D5R5-F1
#
_cell.length_a   1.000
_cell.length_b   1.000
_cell.length_c   1.000
_cell.angle_alpha   90.00
_cell.angle_beta   90.00
_cell.angle_gamma   90.00
#
_symmetry.space_group_name_H-M   'P 1'
#
loop_
_entity.id
_entity.type
_entity.pdbx_description
1 polymer ?
#
loop_
_entity_poly.entity_id
_entity_poly.type
_entity_poly.pdbx_seq_one_letter_code
_entity_poly.pdbx_strand_id
1 'polypeptide(L)'
;YGTDYACKELSADAYFPKLLEGGQLASQPTLSRFLSRTDEETVHSLRCLNLELVEFFLQFHQLNQLIVDIDSTHFTTYGKQEGVAYNAHYRAHGYHPLYAFEGKTGYCFNAQLRPGNRYCSEEAD
;
A
#
# COMPACT_ATOMS: atom_id res chain seq x y z
N TYR A 1 7.22 -13.22 17.63
CA TYR A 1 8.19 -12.58 16.72
C TYR A 1 9.03 -13.65 16.00
N GLY A 2 8.39 -14.51 15.22
CA GLY A 2 9.07 -15.41 14.28
C GLY A 2 8.15 -15.42 13.05
N THR A 3 8.49 -14.81 11.93
CA THR A 3 9.80 -14.61 11.34
C THR A 3 9.68 -13.39 10.43
N ASP A 4 10.49 -12.38 10.67
CA ASP A 4 10.52 -11.17 9.85
C ASP A 4 11.28 -11.49 8.56
N TYR A 5 10.54 -11.86 7.52
CA TYR A 5 11.06 -12.30 6.21
C TYR A 5 11.04 -11.20 5.14
N ALA A 6 10.55 -9.99 5.47
CA ALA A 6 10.36 -8.92 4.50
C ALA A 6 11.64 -8.60 3.73
N CYS A 7 12.78 -8.53 4.42
CA CYS A 7 14.09 -8.31 3.81
C CYS A 7 14.48 -9.46 2.88
N LYS A 8 14.16 -10.71 3.24
CA LYS A 8 14.46 -11.88 2.40
C LYS A 8 13.62 -11.85 1.13
N GLU A 9 12.33 -11.57 1.24
CA GLU A 9 11.42 -11.47 0.10
C GLU A 9 11.81 -10.32 -0.83
N LEU A 10 12.05 -9.13 -0.29
CA LEU A 10 12.50 -7.97 -1.07
C LEU A 10 13.87 -8.19 -1.73
N SER A 11 14.78 -8.92 -1.07
CA SER A 11 16.08 -9.26 -1.68
C SER A 11 15.97 -10.27 -2.82
N ALA A 12 14.91 -11.09 -2.83
CA ALA A 12 14.63 -12.06 -3.88
C ALA A 12 13.79 -11.46 -5.02
N ASP A 13 13.25 -10.25 -4.85
CA ASP A 13 12.51 -9.56 -5.89
C ASP A 13 13.41 -9.24 -7.10
N ALA A 14 12.87 -9.40 -8.32
CA ALA A 14 13.62 -9.26 -9.56
C ALA A 14 13.98 -7.80 -9.90
N TYR A 15 13.29 -6.84 -9.29
CA TYR A 15 13.37 -5.41 -9.61
C TYR A 15 13.82 -4.57 -8.41
N PHE A 16 13.39 -4.90 -7.20
CA PHE A 16 13.64 -4.10 -6.01
C PHE A 16 15.14 -3.84 -5.77
N PRO A 17 16.06 -4.83 -5.85
CA PRO A 17 17.48 -4.57 -5.72
C PRO A 17 18.01 -3.64 -6.81
N LYS A 18 17.45 -3.66 -8.03
CA LYS A 18 17.89 -2.80 -9.14
C LYS A 18 17.51 -1.33 -8.94
N LEU A 19 16.53 -1.06 -8.07
CA LEU A 19 16.15 0.30 -7.69
C LEU A 19 17.12 0.89 -6.65
N LEU A 20 17.91 0.06 -5.97
CA LEU A 20 18.83 0.49 -4.92
C LEU A 20 20.22 0.77 -5.48
N GLU A 21 20.81 1.90 -5.06
CA GLU A 21 22.21 2.18 -5.33
C GLU A 21 23.08 1.07 -4.71
N GLY A 22 23.86 0.38 -5.56
CA GLY A 22 24.70 -0.75 -5.14
C GLY A 22 23.99 -2.12 -5.06
N GLY A 23 22.69 -2.20 -5.36
CA GLY A 23 22.00 -3.49 -5.52
C GLY A 23 21.79 -4.29 -4.23
N GLN A 24 22.02 -3.68 -3.06
CA GLN A 24 21.98 -4.37 -1.77
C GLN A 24 20.91 -3.79 -0.87
N LEU A 25 20.10 -4.67 -0.28
CA LEU A 25 19.08 -4.31 0.68
C LEU A 25 19.68 -4.13 2.08
N ALA A 26 19.15 -3.16 2.83
CA ALA A 26 19.47 -3.01 4.24
C ALA A 26 19.03 -4.25 5.04
N SER A 27 19.74 -4.58 6.13
CA SER A 27 19.38 -5.73 6.97
C SER A 27 17.96 -5.61 7.54
N GLN A 28 17.32 -6.76 7.83
CA GLN A 28 15.99 -6.81 8.43
C GLN A 28 15.79 -5.88 9.64
N PRO A 29 16.71 -5.82 10.64
CA PRO A 29 16.57 -4.90 11.77
C PRO A 29 16.68 -3.42 11.38
N THR A 30 17.34 -3.11 10.28
CA THR A 30 17.46 -1.74 9.77
C THR A 30 16.18 -1.30 9.09
N LEU A 31 15.60 -2.15 8.24
CA LEU A 31 14.29 -1.90 7.63
C LEU A 31 13.19 -1.78 8.70
N SER A 32 13.17 -2.69 9.69
CA SER A 32 12.20 -2.63 10.77
C SER A 32 12.29 -1.32 11.57
N ARG A 33 13.50 -0.88 11.94
CA ARG A 33 13.71 0.43 12.62
C ARG A 33 13.35 1.63 11.75
N PHE A 34 13.56 1.54 10.45
CA PHE A 34 13.17 2.60 9.52
C PHE A 34 11.64 2.72 9.47
N LEU A 35 10.94 1.61 9.23
CA LEU A 35 9.47 1.57 9.17
C LEU A 35 8.83 1.96 10.51
N SER A 36 9.43 1.62 11.65
CA SER A 36 8.90 2.01 12.96
C SER A 36 9.01 3.51 13.26
N ARG A 37 9.77 4.27 12.44
CA ARG A 37 9.94 5.73 12.58
C ARG A 37 9.10 6.51 11.56
N THR A 38 8.40 5.83 10.66
CA THR A 38 7.48 6.43 9.71
C THR A 38 6.30 7.07 10.46
N ASP A 39 5.94 8.27 10.05
CA ASP A 39 4.82 9.05 10.55
C ASP A 39 3.89 9.47 9.39
N GLU A 40 2.88 10.28 9.71
CA GLU A 40 1.93 10.78 8.71
C GLU A 40 2.60 11.60 7.59
N GLU A 41 3.65 12.36 7.91
CA GLU A 41 4.43 13.13 6.93
C GLU A 41 5.16 12.18 5.97
N THR A 42 5.81 11.15 6.50
CA THR A 42 6.48 10.13 5.68
C THR A 42 5.47 9.44 4.75
N VAL A 43 4.28 9.07 5.24
CA VAL A 43 3.21 8.48 4.43
C VAL A 43 2.73 9.46 3.35
N HIS A 44 2.57 10.74 3.69
CA HIS A 44 2.20 11.77 2.73
C HIS A 44 3.25 11.94 1.62
N SER A 45 4.54 12.01 1.96
CA SER A 45 5.63 12.10 0.99
C SER A 45 5.67 10.87 0.06
N LEU A 46 5.46 9.66 0.59
CA LEU A 46 5.37 8.45 -0.22
C LEU A 46 4.19 8.47 -1.19
N ARG A 47 3.04 9.03 -0.78
CA ARG A 47 1.87 9.21 -1.66
C ARG A 47 2.16 10.20 -2.79
N CYS A 48 2.81 11.33 -2.49
CA CYS A 48 3.19 12.31 -3.51
C CYS A 48 4.16 11.68 -4.53
N LEU A 49 5.20 10.98 -4.04
CA LEU A 49 6.15 10.27 -4.91
C LEU A 49 5.44 9.21 -5.78
N ASN A 50 4.52 8.44 -5.21
CA ASN A 50 3.74 7.47 -5.97
C ASN A 50 2.94 8.13 -7.10
N LEU A 51 2.25 9.25 -6.81
CA LEU A 51 1.49 9.99 -7.83
C LEU A 51 2.40 10.55 -8.92
N GLU A 52 3.54 11.15 -8.58
CA GLU A 52 4.51 11.64 -9.56
C GLU A 52 5.00 10.52 -10.50
N LEU A 53 5.30 9.33 -9.94
CA LEU A 53 5.69 8.17 -10.73
C LEU A 53 4.56 7.69 -11.65
N VAL A 54 3.33 7.61 -11.14
CA VAL A 54 2.18 7.21 -11.95
C VAL A 54 1.94 8.21 -13.07
N GLU A 55 1.97 9.51 -12.80
CA GLU A 55 1.84 10.56 -13.82
C GLU A 55 2.89 10.39 -14.93
N PHE A 56 4.14 10.14 -14.56
CA PHE A 56 5.21 9.88 -15.51
C PHE A 56 4.90 8.67 -16.42
N PHE A 57 4.43 7.56 -15.86
CA PHE A 57 4.10 6.37 -16.65
C PHE A 57 2.84 6.57 -17.51
N LEU A 58 1.81 7.26 -17.03
CA LEU A 58 0.62 7.55 -17.83
C LEU A 58 0.95 8.43 -19.04
N GLN A 59 1.83 9.41 -18.87
CA GLN A 59 2.35 10.23 -19.97
C GLN A 59 3.16 9.39 -20.96
N PHE A 60 4.03 8.51 -20.47
CA PHE A 60 4.79 7.58 -21.30
C PHE A 60 3.89 6.68 -22.15
N HIS A 61 2.78 6.19 -21.59
CA HIS A 61 1.81 5.36 -22.29
C HIS A 61 0.82 6.14 -23.17
N GLN A 62 0.89 7.47 -23.18
CA GLN A 62 0.03 8.35 -24.01
C GLN A 62 -1.45 8.01 -23.89
N LEU A 63 -1.94 7.78 -22.66
CA LEU A 63 -3.33 7.44 -22.45
C LEU A 63 -4.24 8.63 -22.79
N ASN A 64 -5.09 8.45 -23.80
CA ASN A 64 -6.07 9.46 -24.22
C ASN A 64 -7.37 9.41 -23.41
N GLN A 65 -7.50 8.44 -22.50
CA GLN A 65 -8.66 8.27 -21.64
C GLN A 65 -8.21 7.68 -20.32
N LEU A 66 -8.62 8.32 -19.24
CA LEU A 66 -8.39 7.88 -17.87
C LEU A 66 -9.66 7.21 -17.32
N ILE A 67 -9.55 5.95 -16.91
CA ILE A 67 -10.61 5.26 -16.17
C ILE A 67 -10.08 5.05 -14.76
N VAL A 68 -10.81 5.51 -13.75
CA VAL A 68 -10.42 5.33 -12.35
C VAL A 68 -11.36 4.30 -11.71
N ASP A 69 -10.77 3.19 -11.30
CA ASP A 69 -11.47 2.13 -10.56
C ASP A 69 -11.26 2.35 -9.06
N ILE A 70 -12.34 2.51 -8.31
CA ILE A 70 -12.31 2.79 -6.88
C ILE A 70 -13.04 1.68 -6.15
N ASP A 71 -12.26 0.83 -5.49
CA ASP A 71 -12.78 -0.35 -4.80
C ASP A 71 -12.16 -0.50 -3.42
N SER A 72 -12.95 -1.04 -2.49
CA SER A 72 -12.46 -1.43 -1.18
C SER A 72 -12.23 -2.92 -1.08
N THR A 73 -11.20 -3.32 -0.34
CA THR A 73 -10.88 -4.73 -0.10
C THR A 73 -10.66 -5.00 1.38
N HIS A 74 -10.87 -6.23 1.81
CA HIS A 74 -10.60 -6.63 3.19
C HIS A 74 -9.13 -7.01 3.37
N PHE A 75 -8.49 -6.42 4.37
CA PHE A 75 -7.14 -6.77 4.75
C PHE A 75 -7.15 -7.40 6.14
N THR A 76 -7.13 -8.73 6.20
CA THR A 76 -7.12 -9.47 7.46
C THR A 76 -5.83 -9.20 8.24
N THR A 77 -5.97 -8.95 9.53
CA THR A 77 -4.85 -8.72 10.45
C THR A 77 -4.82 -9.77 11.55
N TYR A 78 -3.64 -10.04 12.08
CA TYR A 78 -3.44 -10.96 13.18
C TYR A 78 -2.75 -10.26 14.34
N GLY A 79 -3.37 -10.27 15.53
CA GLY A 79 -2.82 -9.63 16.72
C GLY A 79 -3.61 -8.39 17.13
N LYS A 80 -2.89 -7.34 17.56
CA LYS A 80 -3.47 -6.13 18.16
C LYS A 80 -2.96 -4.86 17.46
N GLN A 81 -2.95 -4.84 16.13
CA GLN A 81 -2.60 -3.65 15.38
C GLN A 81 -3.63 -2.54 15.63
N GLU A 82 -3.16 -1.28 15.62
CA GLU A 82 -4.02 -0.11 15.80
C GLU A 82 -5.05 0.02 14.67
N GLY A 83 -6.28 0.43 14.99
CA GLY A 83 -7.34 0.66 14.00
C GLY A 83 -7.98 -0.61 13.41
N VAL A 84 -7.55 -1.80 13.85
CA VAL A 84 -8.18 -3.07 13.47
C VAL A 84 -9.57 -3.15 14.08
N ALA A 85 -10.54 -3.57 13.27
CA ALA A 85 -11.90 -3.81 13.73
C ALA A 85 -12.46 -5.11 13.13
N TYR A 86 -13.44 -5.68 13.82
CA TYR A 86 -14.15 -6.86 13.32
C TYR A 86 -15.06 -6.45 12.16
N ASN A 87 -14.94 -7.16 11.04
CA ASN A 87 -15.84 -7.02 9.91
C ASN A 87 -16.77 -8.24 9.84
N ALA A 88 -18.07 -8.00 10.01
CA ALA A 88 -19.08 -9.06 10.04
C ALA A 88 -19.28 -9.76 8.68
N HIS A 89 -19.09 -9.04 7.57
CA HIS A 89 -19.19 -9.60 6.23
C HIS A 89 -18.10 -10.64 5.98
N TYR A 90 -16.85 -10.31 6.33
CA TYR A 90 -15.69 -11.22 6.19
C TYR A 90 -15.49 -12.15 7.39
N ARG A 91 -16.24 -11.95 8.47
CA ARG A 91 -16.13 -12.68 9.75
C ARG A 91 -14.71 -12.69 10.32
N ALA A 92 -13.96 -11.62 10.08
CA ALA A 92 -12.55 -11.51 10.44
C ALA A 92 -12.21 -10.11 10.96
N HIS A 93 -11.15 -10.03 11.76
CA HIS A 93 -10.55 -8.75 12.15
C HIS A 93 -9.60 -8.26 11.08
N GLY A 94 -9.69 -6.99 10.72
CA GLY A 94 -8.82 -6.42 9.71
C GLY A 94 -9.02 -4.93 9.52
N TYR A 95 -8.43 -4.46 8.44
CA TYR A 95 -8.71 -3.17 7.84
C TYR A 95 -9.65 -3.33 6.64
N HIS A 96 -10.21 -2.22 6.17
CA HIS A 96 -11.01 -2.16 4.96
C HIS A 96 -10.51 -1.05 4.02
N PRO A 97 -9.25 -1.14 3.55
CA PRO A 97 -8.65 -0.11 2.70
C PRO A 97 -9.48 0.17 1.45
N LEU A 98 -9.49 1.44 1.05
CA LEU A 98 -10.02 1.91 -0.23
C LEU A 98 -8.85 2.19 -1.17
N TYR A 99 -8.89 1.63 -2.38
CA TYR A 99 -7.88 1.83 -3.39
C TYR A 99 -8.46 2.56 -4.60
N ALA A 100 -7.62 3.33 -5.29
CA ALA A 100 -7.92 3.91 -6.59
C ALA A 100 -6.86 3.46 -7.60
N PHE A 101 -7.30 2.85 -8.70
CA PHE A 101 -6.43 2.35 -9.77
C PHE A 101 -6.79 2.96 -11.12
N GLU A 102 -5.82 3.03 -12.02
CA GLU A 102 -6.11 3.27 -13.43
C GLU A 102 -6.57 1.96 -14.09
N GLY A 103 -7.76 1.96 -14.67
CA GLY A 103 -8.49 0.75 -15.07
C GLY A 103 -7.86 -0.04 -16.21
N LYS A 104 -6.94 0.51 -17.01
CA LYS A 104 -6.32 -0.19 -18.16
C LYS A 104 -4.93 -0.73 -17.84
N THR A 105 -4.11 0.05 -17.13
CA THR A 105 -2.72 -0.22 -16.78
C THR A 105 -2.60 -0.89 -15.41
N GLY A 106 -3.60 -0.71 -14.55
CA GLY A 106 -3.57 -1.20 -13.17
C GLY A 106 -2.68 -0.37 -12.24
N TYR A 107 -2.26 0.83 -12.62
CA TYR A 107 -1.46 1.70 -11.76
C TYR A 107 -2.26 2.18 -10.57
N CYS A 108 -1.72 2.00 -9.36
CA CYS A 108 -2.34 2.44 -8.12
C CYS A 108 -2.10 3.94 -7.92
N PHE A 109 -3.15 4.75 -8.01
CA PHE A 109 -3.08 6.18 -7.70
C PHE A 109 -2.88 6.42 -6.22
N ASN A 110 -3.71 5.78 -5.39
CA ASN A 110 -3.70 6.01 -3.96
C ASN A 110 -4.37 4.86 -3.21
N ALA A 111 -4.07 4.79 -1.92
CA ALA A 111 -4.69 3.89 -0.97
C ALA A 111 -4.99 4.64 0.33
N GLN A 112 -6.21 4.52 0.82
CA GLN A 112 -6.61 4.98 2.13
C GLN A 112 -6.85 3.78 3.05
N LEU A 113 -6.02 3.64 4.08
CA LEU A 113 -6.24 2.64 5.11
C LEU A 113 -7.44 3.07 5.97
N ARG A 114 -8.47 2.24 6.02
CA ARG A 114 -9.66 2.48 6.85
C ARG A 114 -9.82 1.37 7.89
N PRO A 115 -10.36 1.68 9.08
CA PRO A 115 -10.73 0.68 10.05
C PRO A 115 -11.67 -0.39 9.47
N GLY A 116 -11.54 -1.64 9.93
CA GLY A 116 -12.30 -2.78 9.40
C GLY A 116 -13.82 -2.72 9.56
N ASN A 117 -14.32 -1.81 10.39
CA ASN A 117 -15.74 -1.57 10.63
C ASN A 117 -16.35 -0.50 9.71
N ARG A 118 -15.56 0.18 8.87
CA ARG A 118 -16.08 1.10 7.84
C ARG A 118 -16.72 0.30 6.71
N TYR A 119 -18.03 0.43 6.52
CA TYR A 119 -18.78 -0.15 5.40
C TYR A 119 -18.63 0.70 4.12
N CYS A 120 -18.87 0.10 2.95
CA CYS A 120 -18.86 0.79 1.64
C CYS A 120 -19.82 1.98 1.52
N SER A 121 -20.70 2.21 2.50
CA SER A 121 -21.72 3.25 2.51
C SER A 121 -21.48 4.36 3.55
N GLU A 122 -20.41 4.31 4.35
CA GLU A 122 -20.08 5.46 5.20
C GLU A 122 -19.30 6.48 4.39
N GLU A 123 -19.79 7.74 4.35
CA GLU A 123 -19.31 8.87 3.52
C GLU A 123 -19.83 8.90 2.07
N ALA A 124 -20.96 8.24 1.79
CA ALA A 124 -21.68 8.36 0.52
C ALA A 124 -22.71 9.51 0.47
N ASP A 125 -22.70 10.40 1.47
CA ASP A 125 -23.57 11.59 1.58
C ASP A 125 -22.77 12.88 1.38
#